data_AF-A0A1W2TWB8-F1
#
_entry.id   AF-A0A1W2TWB8-F1
#
_cell.length_a   1.000
_cell.length_b   1.000
_cell.length_c   1.000
_cell.angle_alpha   90.00
_cell.angle_beta   90.00
_cell.angle_gamma   90.00
#
_symmetry.space_group_name_H-M   'P 1'
#
loop_
_entity.id
_entity.type
_entity.pdbx_description
1 polymer ?
#
loop_
_entity_poly.entity_id
_entity_poly.type
_entity_poly.pdbx_seq_one_letter_code
_entity_poly.pdbx_strand_id
1 'polypeptide(L)'
;MAKGKRRPPKTYSMYPSKHDEVSEILQEHDLEFTFRNNDNDSGYTKTWSTSIMGRFICRNPKCGANGWSSNRISIVIRMYPRRQYNATVYHQRCKRCDNLSSPILDETYAERVTYWLKKWSGILVEQPNHSRGSKGPHQESLCEGCKAGHCRQGN
;
A
#
# COMPACT_ATOMS: atom_id res chain seq x y z
N MET A 1 9.34 38.39 -7.27
CA MET A 1 8.59 37.41 -6.45
C MET A 1 9.26 36.05 -6.60
N ALA A 2 9.94 35.55 -5.56
CA ALA A 2 10.58 34.24 -5.60
C ALA A 2 9.50 33.14 -5.60
N LYS A 3 9.42 32.34 -6.67
CA LYS A 3 8.55 31.15 -6.72
C LYS A 3 9.04 30.19 -5.63
N GLY A 4 8.29 30.07 -4.54
CA GLY A 4 8.58 29.10 -3.48
C GLY A 4 8.79 27.72 -4.08
N LYS A 5 9.93 27.08 -3.79
CA LYS A 5 10.24 25.72 -4.26
C LYS A 5 9.09 24.80 -3.83
N ARG A 6 8.28 24.36 -4.80
CA ARG A 6 7.22 23.37 -4.56
C ARG A 6 7.89 22.10 -4.05
N ARG A 7 7.52 21.64 -2.84
CA ARG A 7 7.96 20.34 -2.34
C ARG A 7 7.56 19.27 -3.36
N PRO A 8 8.43 18.27 -3.62
CA PRO A 8 8.06 17.18 -4.51
C PRO A 8 6.78 16.50 -4.00
N PRO A 9 5.91 16.05 -4.90
CA PRO A 9 4.71 15.33 -4.50
C PRO A 9 5.10 14.06 -3.72
N LYS A 10 4.37 13.75 -2.65
CA LYS A 10 4.55 12.49 -1.91
C LYS A 10 4.23 11.33 -2.83
N THR A 11 5.14 10.35 -2.90
CA THR A 11 5.05 9.16 -3.78
C THR A 11 4.35 7.97 -3.14
N TYR A 12 3.90 8.14 -1.89
CA TYR A 12 3.17 7.16 -1.11
C TYR A 12 2.29 7.85 -0.07
N SER A 13 1.33 7.10 0.47
CA SER A 13 0.47 7.53 1.58
C SER A 13 0.28 6.40 2.59
N MET A 14 -0.05 6.77 3.82
CA MET A 14 -0.64 5.86 4.81
C MET A 14 -2.15 6.09 4.88
N TYR A 15 -2.90 5.10 5.36
CA TYR A 15 -4.36 5.14 5.43
C TYR A 15 -4.86 4.84 6.86
N PRO A 16 -4.74 5.79 7.81
CA PRO A 16 -5.18 5.59 9.19
C PRO A 16 -6.69 5.31 9.29
N SER A 17 -7.48 5.87 8.37
CA SER A 17 -8.93 5.63 8.29
C SER A 17 -9.30 4.19 7.93
N LYS A 18 -8.34 3.36 7.53
CA LYS A 18 -8.51 1.93 7.27
C LYS A 18 -8.13 1.07 8.47
N HIS A 19 -7.77 1.69 9.60
CA HIS A 19 -7.44 0.98 10.82
C HIS A 19 -8.61 0.17 11.36
N ASP A 20 -9.82 0.73 11.34
CA ASP A 20 -11.01 0.08 11.90
C ASP A 20 -11.30 -1.24 11.19
N GLU A 21 -11.25 -1.27 9.85
CA GLU A 21 -11.38 -2.49 9.03
C GLU A 21 -10.30 -3.54 9.37
N VAL A 22 -9.08 -3.10 9.67
CA VAL A 22 -8.00 -4.01 10.08
C VAL A 22 -8.25 -4.54 11.50
N SER A 23 -8.68 -3.68 12.41
CA SER A 23 -8.93 -4.03 13.82
C SER A 23 -10.08 -5.02 13.94
N GLU A 24 -11.15 -4.86 13.17
CA GLU A 24 -12.28 -5.79 13.12
C GLU A 24 -11.83 -7.22 12.78
N ILE A 25 -11.02 -7.38 11.72
CA ILE A 25 -10.50 -8.69 11.29
C ILE A 25 -9.49 -9.30 12.30
N LEU A 26 -8.78 -8.46 13.06
CA LEU A 26 -7.82 -8.92 14.06
C LEU A 26 -8.50 -9.37 15.36
N GLN A 27 -9.63 -8.76 15.72
CA GLN A 27 -10.41 -9.12 16.91
C GLN A 27 -10.92 -10.56 16.86
N GLU A 28 -11.16 -11.12 15.66
CA GLU A 28 -11.51 -12.54 15.47
C GLU A 28 -10.49 -13.53 16.07
N HIS A 29 -9.27 -13.06 16.36
CA HIS A 29 -8.22 -13.87 16.99
C HIS A 29 -7.60 -13.18 18.21
N ASP A 30 -8.35 -12.33 18.92
CA ASP A 30 -7.90 -11.65 20.13
C ASP A 30 -6.61 -10.82 19.92
N LEU A 31 -6.40 -10.30 18.70
CA LEU A 31 -5.29 -9.42 18.38
C LEU A 31 -5.75 -7.97 18.40
N GLU A 32 -5.17 -7.20 19.32
CA GLU A 32 -5.30 -5.74 19.33
C GLU A 32 -3.99 -5.09 18.88
N PHE A 33 -4.09 -4.15 17.95
CA PHE A 33 -2.98 -3.37 17.44
C PHE A 33 -3.35 -1.88 17.36
N THR A 34 -2.37 -1.00 17.49
CA THR A 34 -2.56 0.44 17.30
C THR A 34 -1.94 0.92 16.00
N PHE A 35 -2.65 1.74 15.23
CA PHE A 35 -2.09 2.37 14.04
C PHE A 35 -1.08 3.48 14.40
N ARG A 36 0.13 3.40 13.83
CA ARG A 36 1.19 4.38 14.00
C ARG A 36 1.20 5.38 12.84
N ASN A 37 0.71 6.60 13.11
CA ASN A 37 0.67 7.69 12.11
C ASN A 37 2.04 8.28 11.70
N ASN A 38 3.14 7.75 12.24
CA ASN A 38 4.49 8.19 11.93
C ASN A 38 5.16 7.20 10.96
N ASP A 39 5.67 7.70 9.84
CA ASP A 39 6.42 6.93 8.83
C ASP A 39 7.94 7.00 9.05
N ASN A 40 8.37 6.99 10.32
CA ASN A 40 9.79 6.87 10.59
C ASN A 40 10.26 5.46 10.18
N ASP A 41 11.25 5.38 9.29
CA ASP A 41 11.82 4.13 8.78
C ASP A 41 12.76 3.44 9.79
N SER A 42 12.57 3.71 11.08
CA SER A 42 13.36 3.15 12.17
C SER A 42 12.48 2.66 13.32
N GLY A 43 13.01 1.70 14.08
CA GLY A 43 12.36 1.12 15.26
C GLY A 43 11.29 0.07 14.97
N TYR A 44 11.10 -0.36 13.72
CA TYR A 44 10.25 -1.51 13.42
C TYR A 44 10.96 -2.82 13.81
N THR A 45 10.19 -3.80 14.29
CA THR A 45 10.67 -5.15 14.62
C THR A 45 10.49 -6.12 13.46
N LYS A 46 9.50 -5.86 12.59
CA LYS A 46 9.25 -6.63 11.36
C LYS A 46 8.84 -5.69 10.24
N THR A 47 9.22 -6.04 9.02
CA THR A 47 8.81 -5.35 7.80
C THR A 47 8.54 -6.37 6.70
N TRP A 48 7.54 -6.08 5.86
CA TRP A 48 7.28 -6.90 4.68
C TRP A 48 6.70 -6.08 3.54
N SER A 49 7.31 -6.22 2.36
CA SER A 49 6.80 -5.66 1.11
C SER A 49 5.92 -6.68 0.39
N THR A 50 4.73 -6.26 0.01
CA THR A 50 3.73 -7.08 -0.68
C THR A 50 2.88 -6.22 -1.61
N SER A 51 1.78 -6.77 -2.13
CA SER A 51 0.90 -6.05 -3.04
C SER A 51 -0.56 -6.30 -2.73
N ILE A 52 -1.35 -5.28 -3.03
CA ILE A 52 -2.81 -5.26 -2.90
C ILE A 52 -3.44 -4.86 -4.23
N MET A 53 -4.75 -5.02 -4.30
CA MET A 53 -5.59 -4.61 -5.40
C MET A 53 -6.14 -3.20 -5.17
N GLY A 54 -6.67 -2.61 -6.23
CA GLY A 54 -7.25 -1.29 -6.21
C GLY A 54 -7.15 -0.60 -7.57
N ARG A 55 -7.64 0.64 -7.60
CA ARG A 55 -7.73 1.45 -8.82
C ARG A 55 -7.17 2.84 -8.59
N PHE A 56 -6.73 3.47 -9.68
CA PHE A 56 -6.26 4.85 -9.70
C PHE A 56 -7.21 5.71 -10.55
N ILE A 57 -7.32 6.98 -10.18
CA ILE A 57 -8.01 8.00 -10.98
C ILE A 57 -7.01 9.10 -11.29
N CYS A 58 -6.88 9.47 -12.57
CA CYS A 58 -6.04 10.60 -12.93
C CYS A 58 -6.73 11.90 -12.48
N ARG A 59 -6.08 12.67 -11.59
CA ARG A 59 -6.61 13.94 -11.08
C ARG A 59 -6.21 15.15 -11.93
N ASN A 60 -5.57 14.95 -13.07
CA ASN A 60 -5.29 16.02 -14.02
C ASN A 60 -6.55 16.28 -14.87
N PRO A 61 -7.24 17.42 -14.72
CA PRO A 61 -8.49 17.70 -15.44
C PRO A 61 -8.28 17.81 -16.96
N LYS A 62 -7.04 18.08 -17.42
CA LYS A 62 -6.70 18.12 -18.85
C LYS A 62 -6.44 16.72 -19.43
N CYS A 63 -6.37 15.69 -18.58
CA CYS A 63 -6.11 14.32 -18.99
C CYS A 63 -7.43 13.56 -19.12
N GLY A 64 -7.83 13.19 -20.34
CA GLY A 64 -9.02 12.37 -20.59
C GLY A 64 -8.85 10.89 -20.21
N ALA A 65 -8.10 10.56 -19.16
CA ALA A 65 -7.92 9.19 -18.70
C ALA A 65 -8.99 8.84 -17.65
N ASN A 66 -9.73 7.76 -17.88
CA ASN A 66 -10.84 7.32 -17.01
C ASN A 66 -10.38 6.63 -15.70
N GLY A 67 -9.07 6.61 -15.43
CA GLY A 67 -8.45 5.80 -14.38
C GLY A 67 -7.92 4.46 -14.91
N TRP A 68 -7.22 3.71 -14.05
CA TRP A 68 -6.66 2.40 -14.38
C TRP A 68 -6.62 1.50 -13.15
N SER A 69 -6.79 0.19 -13.36
CA SER A 69 -6.50 -0.82 -12.35
C SER A 69 -5.07 -1.29 -12.53
N SER A 70 -4.26 -1.27 -11.47
CA SER A 70 -2.88 -1.72 -11.60
C SER A 70 -2.70 -3.22 -11.38
N ASN A 71 -3.70 -3.92 -10.84
CA ASN A 71 -3.62 -5.28 -10.31
C ASN A 71 -2.49 -5.53 -9.28
N ARG A 72 -1.67 -4.51 -8.97
CA ARG A 72 -0.49 -4.57 -8.13
C ARG A 72 -0.17 -3.17 -7.62
N ILE A 73 -0.67 -2.87 -6.43
CA ILE A 73 -0.29 -1.68 -5.66
C ILE A 73 0.69 -2.15 -4.61
N SER A 74 1.94 -1.69 -4.68
CA SER A 74 2.95 -2.04 -3.68
C SER A 74 2.62 -1.41 -2.35
N ILE A 75 2.72 -2.21 -1.30
CA ILE A 75 2.63 -1.75 0.08
C ILE A 75 3.81 -2.29 0.89
N VAL A 76 4.22 -1.52 1.89
CA VAL A 76 5.18 -1.93 2.92
C VAL A 76 4.47 -1.89 4.26
N ILE A 77 4.34 -3.05 4.88
CA ILE A 77 3.75 -3.20 6.21
C ILE A 77 4.90 -3.24 7.21
N ARG A 78 4.82 -2.46 8.28
CA ARG A 78 5.81 -2.47 9.36
C ARG A 78 5.12 -2.71 10.69
N MET A 79 5.70 -3.58 11.51
CA MET A 79 5.30 -3.79 12.90
C MET A 79 6.36 -3.20 13.83
N TYR A 80 5.90 -2.60 14.92
CA TYR A 80 6.70 -1.93 15.92
C TYR A 80 6.45 -2.57 17.30
N PRO A 81 7.31 -2.31 18.29
CA PRO A 81 7.07 -2.73 19.67
C PRO A 81 5.70 -2.24 20.19
N ARG A 82 5.18 -2.93 21.22
CA ARG A 82 3.87 -2.63 21.83
C ARG A 82 2.70 -2.74 20.83
N ARG A 83 2.75 -3.74 19.94
CA ARG A 83 1.68 -4.06 18.97
C ARG A 83 1.23 -2.84 18.15
N GLN A 84 2.19 -2.06 17.68
CA GLN A 84 1.93 -0.96 16.78
C GLN A 84 2.25 -1.38 15.35
N TYR A 85 1.53 -0.82 14.38
CA TYR A 85 1.85 -1.04 12.96
C TYR A 85 1.57 0.20 12.12
N ASN A 86 2.19 0.26 10.95
CA ASN A 86 1.73 1.12 9.87
C ASN A 86 1.83 0.37 8.54
N ALA A 87 1.20 0.94 7.52
CA ALA A 87 1.31 0.44 6.16
C ALA A 87 1.44 1.61 5.19
N THR A 88 2.56 1.62 4.48
CA THR A 88 2.86 2.58 3.42
C THR A 88 2.35 2.02 2.10
N VAL A 89 1.59 2.82 1.36
CA VAL A 89 0.99 2.46 0.07
C VAL A 89 1.53 3.36 -1.02
N TYR A 90 2.20 2.76 -2.00
CA TYR A 90 2.84 3.50 -3.09
C TYR A 90 1.83 3.98 -4.14
N HIS A 91 2.09 5.18 -4.64
CA HIS A 91 1.30 5.80 -5.70
C HIS A 91 1.74 5.32 -7.08
N GLN A 92 0.95 5.67 -8.09
CA GLN A 92 1.30 5.40 -9.48
C GLN A 92 1.04 6.61 -10.36
N ARG A 93 1.77 6.67 -11.48
CA ARG A 93 1.67 7.73 -12.46
C ARG A 93 0.73 7.34 -13.58
N CYS A 94 -0.05 8.31 -14.04
CA CYS A 94 -0.92 8.14 -15.18
C CYS A 94 -0.10 7.93 -16.45
N LYS A 95 -0.31 6.82 -17.17
CA LYS A 95 0.39 6.52 -18.43
C LYS A 95 0.29 7.64 -19.48
N ARG A 96 -0.79 8.43 -19.47
CA ARG A 96 -1.04 9.48 -20.48
C ARG A 96 -0.38 10.82 -20.19
N CYS A 97 -0.29 11.22 -18.92
CA CYS A 97 0.16 12.57 -18.56
C CYS A 97 1.20 12.61 -17.44
N ASP A 98 1.68 11.44 -17.01
CA ASP A 98 2.64 11.24 -15.91
C ASP A 98 2.21 11.81 -14.54
N ASN A 99 0.98 12.31 -14.43
CA ASN A 99 0.49 12.87 -13.18
C ASN A 99 0.35 11.78 -12.12
N LEU A 100 0.83 12.08 -10.91
CA LEU A 100 0.81 11.15 -9.79
C LEU A 100 -0.62 10.98 -9.26
N SER A 101 -0.98 9.74 -8.92
CA SER A 101 -2.28 9.38 -8.38
C SER A 101 -2.12 8.45 -7.18
N SER A 102 -2.83 8.78 -6.09
CA SER A 102 -3.03 7.89 -4.95
C SER A 102 -4.10 6.86 -5.26
N PRO A 103 -3.94 5.60 -4.85
CA PRO A 103 -4.93 4.57 -5.13
C PRO A 103 -6.21 4.76 -4.30
N ILE A 104 -7.30 4.27 -4.87
CA ILE A 104 -8.52 3.90 -4.15
C ILE A 104 -8.36 2.44 -3.78
N LEU A 105 -8.31 2.18 -2.47
CA LEU A 105 -8.09 0.86 -1.89
C LEU A 105 -9.41 0.10 -1.77
N ASP A 106 -9.36 -1.20 -2.02
CA ASP A 106 -10.44 -2.15 -1.76
C ASP A 106 -10.13 -2.99 -0.50
N GLU A 107 -10.97 -3.99 -0.23
CA GLU A 107 -10.87 -4.91 0.90
C GLU A 107 -9.51 -5.62 1.00
N THR A 108 -8.81 -5.80 -0.14
CA THR A 108 -7.52 -6.50 -0.16
C THR A 108 -6.43 -5.77 0.62
N TYR A 109 -6.61 -4.48 0.91
CA TYR A 109 -5.75 -3.76 1.85
C TYR A 109 -5.83 -4.37 3.25
N ALA A 110 -7.04 -4.45 3.82
CA ALA A 110 -7.23 -4.91 5.19
C ALA A 110 -6.83 -6.38 5.32
N GLU A 111 -7.27 -7.24 4.40
CA GLU A 111 -6.88 -8.66 4.35
C GLU A 111 -5.36 -8.85 4.32
N ARG A 112 -4.65 -8.08 3.50
CA ARG A 112 -3.20 -8.22 3.36
C ARG A 112 -2.46 -7.76 4.60
N VAL A 113 -2.89 -6.64 5.19
CA VAL A 113 -2.28 -6.10 6.42
C VAL A 113 -2.51 -7.08 7.57
N THR A 114 -3.75 -7.54 7.75
CA THR A 114 -4.11 -8.47 8.83
C THR A 114 -3.39 -9.80 8.70
N TYR A 115 -3.25 -10.35 7.49
CA TYR A 115 -2.48 -11.57 7.24
C TYR A 115 -1.06 -11.49 7.84
N TRP A 116 -0.34 -10.39 7.58
CA TRP A 116 1.02 -10.24 8.09
C TRP A 116 1.09 -9.99 9.59
N LEU A 117 0.15 -9.21 10.14
CA LEU A 117 0.06 -9.00 11.58
C LEU A 117 -0.27 -10.30 12.33
N LYS A 118 -1.23 -11.10 11.83
CA LYS A 118 -1.56 -12.44 12.35
C LYS A 118 -0.34 -13.35 12.30
N LYS A 119 0.34 -13.42 11.15
CA LYS A 119 1.54 -14.25 10.95
C LYS A 119 2.70 -13.84 11.87
N TRP A 120 2.94 -12.55 12.07
CA TRP A 120 4.00 -12.08 12.98
C TRP A 120 3.66 -12.27 14.45
N SER A 121 2.37 -12.34 14.79
CA SER A 121 1.86 -12.71 16.12
C SER A 121 1.84 -14.22 16.37
N GLY A 122 2.29 -15.05 15.42
CA GLY A 122 2.34 -16.51 15.57
C GLY A 122 1.03 -17.23 15.31
N ILE A 123 0.03 -16.56 14.74
CA ILE A 123 -1.23 -17.19 14.34
C ILE A 123 -1.01 -17.99 13.06
N LEU A 124 -1.48 -19.23 13.06
CA LEU A 124 -1.52 -20.05 11.86
C LEU A 124 -2.60 -19.49 10.92
N VAL A 125 -2.14 -18.86 9.84
CA VAL A 125 -3.00 -18.35 8.76
C VAL A 125 -2.73 -19.14 7.49
N GLU A 126 -3.78 -19.63 6.84
CA GLU A 126 -3.64 -20.26 5.54
C GLU A 126 -3.05 -19.25 4.54
N GLN A 127 -2.15 -19.74 3.68
CA GLN A 127 -1.62 -18.90 2.61
C GLN A 127 -2.77 -18.60 1.65
N PRO A 128 -3.19 -17.34 1.50
CA PRO A 128 -4.33 -17.10 0.65
C PRO A 128 -3.90 -17.33 -0.79
N ASN A 129 -4.80 -17.95 -1.55
CA ASN A 129 -4.53 -18.36 -2.93
C ASN A 129 -4.57 -17.11 -3.82
N HIS A 130 -3.49 -16.32 -3.80
CA HIS A 130 -3.40 -15.05 -4.51
C HIS A 130 -3.02 -15.20 -5.99
N SER A 131 -3.42 -16.31 -6.62
CA SER A 131 -3.24 -16.58 -8.05
C SER A 131 -4.19 -15.73 -8.91
N ARG A 132 -4.27 -14.42 -8.68
CA ARG A 132 -4.78 -13.50 -9.69
C ARG A 132 -3.62 -13.17 -10.62
N GLY A 133 -3.42 -14.05 -11.60
CA GLY A 133 -2.45 -13.86 -12.68
C GLY A 133 -2.53 -12.43 -13.23
N SER A 134 -1.37 -11.81 -13.41
CA SER A 134 -1.30 -10.44 -13.92
C SER A 134 -1.88 -10.41 -15.34
N LYS A 135 -2.91 -9.59 -15.59
CA LYS A 135 -3.50 -9.40 -16.94
C LYS A 135 -2.61 -8.54 -17.87
N GLY A 136 -1.30 -8.54 -17.68
CA GLY A 136 -0.34 -7.74 -18.44
C GLY A 136 0.90 -7.34 -17.65
N PRO A 137 1.93 -6.75 -18.30
CA PRO A 137 3.14 -6.33 -17.63
C PRO A 137 2.87 -5.17 -16.68
N HIS A 138 3.29 -5.32 -15.42
CA HIS A 138 3.34 -4.22 -14.47
C HIS A 138 4.29 -3.14 -15.01
N GLN A 139 3.82 -1.91 -15.16
CA GLN A 139 4.64 -0.81 -15.71
C GLN A 139 5.48 -0.17 -14.59
N GLU A 140 6.68 -0.71 -14.40
CA GLU A 140 7.61 -0.32 -13.33
C GLU A 140 7.97 1.16 -13.34
N SER A 141 8.12 1.75 -14.54
CA SER A 141 8.42 3.18 -14.72
C SER A 141 7.30 4.11 -14.23
N LEU A 142 6.07 3.60 -14.09
CA LEU A 142 4.93 4.35 -13.58
C LEU A 142 4.61 4.01 -12.11
N CYS A 143 5.26 3.00 -11.54
CA CYS A 143 5.00 2.57 -10.16
C CYS A 143 6.04 3.14 -9.20
N GLU A 144 5.61 3.94 -8.23
CA GLU A 144 6.52 4.49 -7.22
C GLU A 144 7.06 3.40 -6.29
N GLY A 145 6.35 2.28 -6.13
CA GLY A 145 6.83 1.11 -5.40
C GLY A 145 7.98 0.39 -6.11
N CYS A 146 7.95 0.30 -7.45
CA CYS A 146 9.08 -0.22 -8.23
C CYS A 146 10.28 0.71 -8.13
N LYS A 147 10.08 2.01 -8.30
CA LYS A 147 11.14 3.02 -8.18
C LYS A 147 11.80 3.01 -6.80
N ALA A 148 11.05 2.65 -5.77
CA ALA A 148 11.54 2.51 -4.40
C ALA A 148 12.05 1.09 -4.07
N GLY A 149 12.01 0.13 -4.99
CA GLY A 149 12.49 -1.24 -4.77
C GLY A 149 11.59 -2.14 -3.91
N HIS A 150 10.31 -1.78 -3.73
CA HIS A 150 9.35 -2.50 -2.87
C HIS A 150 8.31 -3.32 -3.64
N CYS A 151 8.30 -3.25 -4.97
CA CYS A 151 7.55 -4.19 -5.78
C CYS A 151 8.33 -5.50 -5.88
N ARG A 152 7.88 -6.54 -5.19
CA ARG A 152 8.33 -7.91 -5.48
C ARG A 152 7.65 -8.36 -6.77
N GLN A 153 8.41 -8.57 -7.85
CA GLN A 153 7.88 -9.29 -9.00
C GLN A 153 7.39 -10.64 -8.48
N GLY A 154 6.11 -10.95 -8.73
CA GLY A 154 5.64 -12.32 -8.57
C GLY A 154 6.49 -13.19 -9.49
N ASN A 155 7.21 -14.13 -8.89
CA ASN A 155 7.77 -15.27 -9.61
C ASN A 155 6.63 -16.11 -10.17
#